data_AF-B7FM12-F1
#
_entry.id   AF-B7FM12-F1
#
_cell.length_a   1.000
_cell.length_b   1.000
_cell.length_c   1.000
_cell.angle_alpha   90.00
_cell.angle_beta   90.00
_cell.angle_gamma   90.00
#
_symmetry.space_group_name_H-M   'P 1'
#
loop_
_entity.id
_entity.type
_entity.pdbx_description
1 polymer ?
#
loop_
_entity_poly.entity_id
_entity_poly.type
_entity_poly.pdbx_seq_one_letter_code
_entity_poly.pdbx_strand_id
1 'polypeptide(L)'
;MASMGLLDDNNDKGKRPIAAGQAYFICDGSPVNSFEFLQPLLRSLDYDLPKRSLALEHALVLAKICQGVYTILYPLLNRWWLPQPFILLPSEALKVGVTHYFSYLKAKEELGYVPMVTSREGMDSTISYWKQRKRQILDGPTIYTWLFCVVGMTSLFCAGFLPDMGIMFLLRAICLFVFRSMWMTRLVFIIATAVHFIEAIYAWYLAKRVDPVNARGWFWQTFALGFFSLCFLLKRARE
;
A
#
# COMPACT_ATOMS: atom_id res chain seq x y z
N MET A 1 -10.26 22.04 26.06
CA MET A 1 -11.70 22.34 26.10
C MET A 1 -11.92 23.73 25.52
N ALA A 2 -12.39 23.81 24.28
CA ALA A 2 -12.90 25.04 23.68
C ALA A 2 -14.12 24.65 22.85
N SER A 3 -15.25 24.46 23.53
CA SER A 3 -16.54 24.36 22.86
C SER A 3 -16.87 25.76 22.37
N MET A 4 -16.51 26.07 21.12
CA MET A 4 -16.89 27.32 20.47
C MET A 4 -18.37 27.19 20.10
N GLY A 5 -19.22 27.34 21.11
CA GLY A 5 -20.67 27.47 20.95
C GLY A 5 -20.98 28.80 20.29
N LEU A 6 -20.94 28.83 18.96
CA LEU A 6 -21.58 29.86 18.14
C LEU A 6 -23.07 29.52 18.00
N LEU A 7 -23.77 29.60 19.13
CA LEU A 7 -25.22 29.77 19.14
C LEU A 7 -25.46 31.27 18.95
N ASP A 8 -25.61 31.68 17.70
CA ASP A 8 -26.09 33.02 17.39
C ASP A 8 -27.52 33.13 17.93
N ASP A 9 -27.68 33.84 19.05
CA ASP A 9 -28.95 34.08 19.73
C ASP A 9 -29.79 35.14 18.97
N ASN A 10 -29.90 34.99 17.65
CA ASN A 10 -30.60 35.93 16.78
C ASN A 10 -32.08 35.54 16.68
N ASN A 11 -32.87 36.12 17.59
CA ASN A 11 -34.32 36.00 17.69
C ASN A 11 -35.09 36.75 16.57
N ASP A 12 -34.67 36.63 15.30
CA ASP A 12 -35.35 37.27 14.16
C ASP A 12 -35.96 36.21 13.22
N LYS A 13 -36.91 35.43 13.75
CA LYS A 13 -37.58 34.30 13.07
C LYS A 13 -38.66 34.72 12.05
N GLY A 14 -38.47 35.86 11.38
CA GLY A 14 -39.53 36.49 10.58
C GLY A 14 -39.53 36.18 9.09
N LYS A 15 -38.40 36.29 8.38
CA LYS A 15 -38.40 36.40 6.90
C LYS A 15 -37.18 35.86 6.15
N ARG A 16 -36.20 35.25 6.81
CA ARG A 16 -34.98 34.73 6.16
C ARG A 16 -34.94 33.20 6.20
N PRO A 17 -34.49 32.52 5.12
CA PRO A 17 -34.24 31.07 5.20
C PRO A 17 -33.25 30.79 6.32
N ILE A 18 -33.56 29.80 7.16
CA ILE A 18 -32.87 29.49 8.42
C ILE A 18 -31.34 29.33 8.20
N ALA A 19 -30.94 28.80 7.04
CA ALA A 19 -29.55 28.53 6.69
C ALA A 19 -28.78 29.66 5.98
N ALA A 20 -29.38 30.83 5.76
CA ALA A 20 -28.75 31.88 4.96
C ALA A 20 -27.59 32.57 5.70
N GLY A 21 -26.35 32.27 5.29
CA GLY A 21 -25.12 32.93 5.80
C GLY A 21 -24.56 32.34 7.10
N GLN A 22 -25.13 31.24 7.58
CA GLN A 22 -24.74 30.55 8.81
C GLN A 22 -23.75 29.41 8.50
N ALA A 23 -22.73 29.24 9.34
CA ALA A 23 -21.80 28.10 9.25
C ALA A 23 -22.30 26.94 10.11
N TYR A 24 -22.25 25.73 9.54
CA TYR A 24 -22.68 24.49 10.19
C TYR A 24 -21.55 23.46 10.19
N PHE A 25 -21.34 22.80 11.33
CA PHE A 25 -20.44 21.66 11.42
C PHE A 25 -21.23 20.37 11.17
N ILE A 26 -20.79 19.62 10.17
CA ILE A 26 -21.37 18.33 9.80
C ILE A 26 -20.47 17.22 10.33
N CYS A 27 -20.91 16.55 11.38
CA CYS A 27 -20.17 15.46 12.04
C CYS A 27 -21.13 14.34 12.46
N ASP A 28 -20.59 13.14 12.64
CA ASP A 28 -21.30 11.92 13.05
C ASP A 28 -21.75 11.93 14.53
N GLY A 29 -21.21 12.84 15.34
CA GLY A 29 -21.58 13.02 16.75
C GLY A 29 -20.95 12.02 17.71
N SER A 30 -20.09 11.12 17.21
CA SER A 30 -19.31 10.19 18.01
C SER A 30 -17.84 10.64 18.12
N PRO A 31 -17.44 11.35 19.18
CA PRO A 31 -16.03 11.70 19.38
C PRO A 31 -15.21 10.43 19.62
N VAL A 32 -14.32 10.09 18.68
CA VAL A 32 -13.39 8.97 18.79
C VAL A 32 -11.99 9.43 18.43
N ASN A 33 -10.98 8.91 19.13
CA ASN A 33 -9.59 9.18 18.78
C ASN A 33 -9.26 8.61 17.39
N SER A 34 -8.59 9.38 16.53
CA SER A 34 -8.28 8.93 15.16
C SER A 34 -7.45 7.65 15.10
N PHE A 35 -6.55 7.42 16.05
CA PHE A 35 -5.75 6.18 16.10
C PHE A 35 -6.59 4.98 16.53
N GLU A 36 -7.51 5.15 17.48
CA GLU A 36 -8.46 4.11 17.89
C GLU A 36 -9.46 3.79 16.77
N PHE A 37 -9.89 4.82 16.04
CA PHE A 37 -10.77 4.66 14.88
C PHE A 37 -10.12 3.83 13.76
N LEU A 38 -8.81 4.03 13.50
CA LEU A 38 -8.07 3.28 12.48
C LEU A 38 -7.64 1.88 12.93
N GLN A 39 -7.62 1.62 14.24
CA GLN A 39 -7.22 0.34 14.81
C GLN A 39 -7.96 -0.88 14.22
N PRO A 40 -9.31 -0.92 14.14
CA PRO A 40 -10.02 -2.05 13.56
C PRO A 40 -9.67 -2.27 12.09
N LEU A 41 -9.49 -1.20 11.30
CA LEU A 41 -9.09 -1.28 9.90
C LEU A 41 -7.75 -1.97 9.74
N LEU A 42 -6.73 -1.51 10.46
CA LEU A 42 -5.36 -2.04 10.37
C LEU A 42 -5.30 -3.51 10.82
N ARG A 43 -5.93 -3.83 11.97
CA ARG A 43 -6.01 -5.21 12.47
C ARG A 43 -6.72 -6.14 11.50
N SER A 44 -7.80 -5.68 10.87
CA SER A 44 -8.56 -6.49 9.92
C SER A 44 -7.81 -6.81 8.62
N LEU A 45 -6.76 -6.04 8.31
CA LEU A 45 -5.93 -6.19 7.12
C LEU A 45 -4.58 -6.87 7.42
N ASP A 46 -4.40 -7.36 8.65
CA ASP A 46 -3.18 -7.98 9.17
C ASP A 46 -1.98 -7.01 9.26
N TYR A 47 -2.24 -5.71 9.43
CA TYR A 47 -1.19 -4.72 9.63
C TYR A 47 -0.92 -4.49 11.12
N ASP A 48 0.36 -4.34 11.45
CA ASP A 48 0.81 -3.95 12.78
C ASP A 48 0.43 -2.49 13.08
N LEU A 49 0.06 -2.24 14.34
CA LEU A 49 -0.17 -0.90 14.84
C LEU A 49 1.16 -0.22 15.15
N PRO A 50 1.26 1.11 14.96
CA PRO A 50 2.45 1.86 15.36
C PRO A 50 2.66 1.71 16.87
N LYS A 51 3.82 1.17 17.26
CA LYS A 51 4.21 0.95 18.66
C LYS A 51 4.92 2.14 19.28
N ARG A 52 5.32 3.11 18.46
CA ARG A 52 6.07 4.30 18.88
C ARG A 52 5.16 5.50 18.82
N SER A 53 5.13 6.26 19.91
CA SER A 53 4.54 7.59 19.97
C SER A 53 5.64 8.65 19.87
N LEU A 54 5.33 9.77 19.23
CA LEU A 54 6.18 10.94 19.18
C LEU A 54 5.39 12.09 19.82
N ALA A 55 6.00 12.79 20.79
CA ALA A 55 5.36 13.95 21.37
C ALA A 55 5.25 15.09 20.34
N LEU A 56 4.16 15.86 20.42
CA LEU A 56 3.84 16.91 19.45
C LEU A 56 4.97 17.95 19.29
N GLU A 57 5.66 18.31 20.37
CA GLU A 57 6.77 19.26 20.33
C GLU A 57 7.90 18.80 19.40
N HIS A 58 8.31 17.54 19.52
CA HIS A 58 9.34 16.95 18.67
C HIS A 58 8.87 16.83 17.22
N ALA A 59 7.60 16.46 17.02
CA ALA A 59 6.99 16.42 15.69
C ALA A 59 6.97 17.80 15.02
N LEU A 60 6.69 18.87 15.78
CA LEU A 60 6.68 20.25 15.28
C LEU A 60 8.09 20.75 14.92
N VAL A 61 9.11 20.40 15.70
CA VAL A 61 10.51 20.72 15.36
C VAL A 61 10.90 20.04 14.05
N LEU A 62 10.62 18.74 13.92
CA LEU A 62 10.88 18.00 12.69
C LEU A 62 10.12 18.60 11.50
N ALA A 63 8.84 18.95 11.69
CA ALA A 63 8.02 19.54 10.66
C ALA A 63 8.53 20.93 10.20
N LYS A 64 9.09 21.74 11.12
CA LYS A 64 9.73 23.02 10.77
C LYS A 64 11.01 22.82 9.95
N ILE A 65 11.83 21.83 10.30
CA ILE A 65 13.04 21.48 9.53
C ILE A 65 12.63 21.06 8.12
N CYS A 66 11.66 20.15 8.01
CA CYS A 66 11.15 19.72 6.72
C CYS A 66 10.57 20.89 5.92
N GLN A 67 9.76 21.76 6.55
CA GLN A 67 9.24 22.96 5.90
C GLN A 67 10.37 23.82 5.34
N GLY A 68 11.44 24.08 6.09
CA GLY A 68 12.61 24.81 5.60
C GLY A 68 13.24 24.16 4.37
N VAL A 69 13.43 22.84 4.39
CA VAL A 69 13.93 22.07 3.24
C VAL A 69 13.02 22.20 2.03
N TYR A 70 11.70 22.06 2.20
CA TYR A 70 10.71 22.21 1.13
C TYR A 70 10.66 23.66 0.60
N THR A 71 10.86 24.68 1.44
CA THR A 71 10.93 26.07 1.01
C THR A 71 12.18 26.33 0.15
N ILE A 72 13.33 25.75 0.51
CA ILE A 72 14.55 25.85 -0.32
C ILE A 72 14.37 25.10 -1.64
N LEU A 73 13.76 23.93 -1.60
CA LEU A 73 13.50 23.09 -2.77
C LEU A 73 12.26 23.53 -3.56
N TYR A 74 11.61 24.63 -3.19
CA TYR A 74 10.41 25.16 -3.86
C TYR A 74 10.54 25.28 -5.39
N PRO A 75 11.68 25.71 -5.97
CA PRO A 75 11.85 25.74 -7.42
C PRO A 75 11.86 24.35 -8.07
N LEU A 76 12.13 23.30 -7.30
CA LEU A 76 12.22 21.91 -7.74
C LEU A 76 10.99 21.07 -7.34
N LEU A 77 9.97 21.68 -6.71
CA LEU A 77 8.78 20.95 -6.24
C LEU A 77 7.94 20.33 -7.38
N ASN A 78 8.07 20.85 -8.60
CA ASN A 78 7.34 20.32 -9.76
C ASN A 78 7.98 19.05 -10.36
N ARG A 79 8.96 18.46 -9.66
CA ARG A 79 9.71 17.31 -10.18
C ARG A 79 9.17 16.01 -9.60
N TRP A 80 8.93 15.04 -10.48
CA TRP A 80 8.36 13.73 -10.14
C TRP A 80 9.15 12.94 -9.08
N TRP A 81 10.45 13.20 -8.91
CA TRP A 81 11.26 12.52 -7.90
C TRP A 81 11.13 13.11 -6.48
N LEU A 82 10.52 14.28 -6.32
CA LEU A 82 10.39 14.90 -5.01
C LEU A 82 9.10 14.37 -4.35
N PRO A 83 9.19 13.59 -3.25
CA PRO A 83 7.99 13.12 -2.57
C PRO A 83 7.22 14.32 -2.03
N GLN A 84 5.89 14.29 -2.15
CA GLN A 84 5.04 15.30 -1.52
C GLN A 84 5.10 15.12 0.00
N PRO A 85 5.16 16.20 0.79
CA PRO A 85 5.16 16.09 2.25
C PRO A 85 3.80 15.58 2.70
N PHE A 86 3.70 14.30 3.04
CA PHE A 86 2.43 13.69 3.45
C PHE A 86 2.19 13.78 4.97
N ILE A 87 3.22 14.08 5.78
CA ILE A 87 3.14 14.07 7.26
C ILE A 87 4.07 15.13 7.92
N LEU A 88 4.81 15.92 7.14
CA LEU A 88 5.98 16.67 7.63
C LEU A 88 5.80 18.19 7.62
N LEU A 89 4.57 18.68 7.49
CA LEU A 89 4.27 20.11 7.62
C LEU A 89 3.73 20.44 9.01
N PRO A 90 4.02 21.65 9.57
CA PRO A 90 3.51 22.02 10.88
C PRO A 90 1.98 22.00 10.99
N SER A 91 1.28 22.34 9.90
CA SER A 91 -0.19 22.28 9.83
C SER A 91 -0.74 20.86 9.95
N GLU A 92 -0.08 19.88 9.32
CA GLU A 92 -0.46 18.47 9.39
C GLU A 92 -0.18 17.89 10.78
N ALA A 93 0.98 18.22 11.35
CA ALA A 93 1.34 17.81 12.71
C ALA A 93 0.33 18.35 13.75
N LEU A 94 -0.10 19.61 13.61
CA LEU A 94 -1.14 20.19 14.47
C LEU A 94 -2.50 19.53 14.26
N LYS A 95 -2.88 19.26 13.01
CA LYS A 95 -4.16 18.60 12.67
C LYS A 95 -4.28 17.21 13.30
N VAL A 96 -3.17 16.47 13.38
CA VAL A 96 -3.15 15.11 13.98
C VAL A 96 -2.90 15.16 15.49
N GLY A 97 -2.09 16.11 15.96
CA GLY A 97 -1.67 16.20 17.36
C GLY A 97 -2.67 16.89 18.28
N VAL A 98 -3.59 17.69 17.74
CA VAL A 98 -4.63 18.39 18.51
C VAL A 98 -5.97 17.69 18.31
N THR A 99 -6.71 17.51 19.41
CA THR A 99 -8.05 16.96 19.37
C THR A 99 -9.04 18.00 18.86
N HIS A 100 -9.54 17.78 17.65
CA HIS A 100 -10.56 18.62 17.03
C HIS A 100 -11.94 17.97 17.17
N TYR A 101 -12.82 18.60 17.95
CA TYR A 101 -14.22 18.17 18.09
C TYR A 101 -15.13 19.38 17.96
N PHE A 102 -16.17 19.25 17.15
CA PHE A 102 -17.13 20.31 16.87
C PHE A 102 -18.55 19.84 17.18
N SER A 103 -19.39 20.76 17.66
CA SER A 103 -20.81 20.47 17.91
C SER A 103 -21.60 20.47 16.61
N TYR A 104 -22.30 19.37 16.34
CA TYR A 104 -23.21 19.23 15.19
C TYR A 104 -24.67 19.56 15.52
N LEU A 105 -24.97 19.95 16.77
CA LEU A 105 -26.34 20.18 17.26
C LEU A 105 -27.08 21.22 16.41
N LYS A 106 -26.39 22.29 16.01
CA LYS A 106 -26.93 23.32 15.14
C LYS A 106 -27.40 22.77 13.79
N ALA A 107 -26.62 21.89 13.17
CA ALA A 107 -27.00 21.23 11.93
C ALA A 107 -28.18 20.27 12.12
N LYS A 108 -28.23 19.57 13.26
CA LYS A 108 -29.34 18.68 13.59
C LYS A 108 -30.65 19.43 13.78
N GLU A 109 -30.63 20.54 14.49
CA GLU A 109 -31.83 21.32 14.84
C GLU A 109 -32.34 22.18 13.67
N GLU A 110 -31.46 22.86 12.95
CA GLU A 110 -31.84 23.80 11.89
C GLU A 110 -31.98 23.13 10.51
N LEU A 111 -31.16 22.11 10.21
CA LEU A 111 -31.16 21.42 8.92
C LEU A 111 -31.79 20.02 8.98
N GLY A 112 -32.17 19.53 10.17
CA GLY A 112 -32.62 18.15 10.34
C GLY A 112 -31.54 17.12 10.02
N TYR A 113 -30.26 17.50 10.12
CA TYR A 113 -29.15 16.64 9.70
C TYR A 113 -29.07 15.36 10.54
N VAL A 114 -29.09 14.21 9.85
CA VAL A 114 -28.85 12.89 10.41
C VAL A 114 -27.85 12.17 9.49
N PRO A 115 -26.75 11.60 10.01
CA PRO A 115 -25.81 10.85 9.19
C PRO A 115 -26.51 9.64 8.54
N MET A 116 -26.35 9.49 7.23
CA MET A 116 -26.98 8.40 6.47
C MET A 116 -26.44 7.02 6.84
N VAL A 117 -25.16 6.95 7.22
CA VAL A 117 -24.44 5.72 7.52
C VAL A 117 -23.71 5.92 8.84
N THR A 118 -23.76 4.90 9.71
CA THR A 118 -23.05 4.95 10.99
C THR A 118 -21.54 4.74 10.80
N SER A 119 -20.71 5.29 11.68
CA SER A 119 -19.25 5.16 11.57
C SER A 119 -18.77 3.70 11.61
N ARG A 120 -19.52 2.82 12.29
CA ARG A 120 -19.27 1.36 12.30
C ARG A 120 -19.57 0.71 10.95
N GLU A 121 -20.75 0.98 10.39
CA GLU A 121 -21.14 0.45 9.08
C GLU A 121 -20.21 0.93 7.96
N GLY A 122 -19.83 2.21 7.99
CA GLY A 122 -18.84 2.77 7.07
C GLY A 122 -17.45 2.10 7.20
N MET A 123 -17.04 1.80 8.43
CA MET A 123 -15.81 1.05 8.69
C MET A 123 -15.87 -0.37 8.14
N ASP A 124 -16.96 -1.11 8.39
CA ASP A 124 -17.13 -2.49 7.92
C ASP A 124 -17.15 -2.56 6.40
N SER A 125 -17.85 -1.63 5.73
CA SER A 125 -17.84 -1.49 4.28
C SER A 125 -16.42 -1.22 3.75
N THR A 126 -15.69 -0.30 4.37
CA THR A 126 -14.30 0.02 4.01
C THR A 126 -13.37 -1.19 4.17
N ILE A 127 -13.51 -1.94 5.27
CA ILE A 127 -12.74 -3.17 5.52
C ILE A 127 -13.04 -4.21 4.43
N SER A 128 -14.31 -4.42 4.09
CA SER A 128 -14.70 -5.38 3.05
C SER A 128 -14.12 -5.02 1.68
N TYR A 129 -14.16 -3.73 1.32
CA TYR A 129 -13.57 -3.22 0.08
C TYR A 129 -12.06 -3.48 0.03
N TRP A 130 -11.32 -3.17 1.10
CA TRP A 130 -9.88 -3.37 1.12
C TRP A 130 -9.49 -4.84 1.16
N LYS A 131 -10.26 -5.70 1.84
CA LYS A 131 -10.06 -7.16 1.79
C LYS A 131 -10.28 -7.71 0.39
N GLN A 132 -11.33 -7.28 -0.29
CA GLN A 132 -11.58 -7.67 -1.69
C GLN A 132 -10.44 -7.21 -2.59
N ARG A 133 -9.97 -5.97 -2.43
CA ARG A 133 -8.84 -5.43 -3.19
C ARG A 133 -7.54 -6.21 -2.91
N LYS A 134 -7.25 -6.58 -1.65
CA LYS A 134 -6.10 -7.41 -1.27
C LYS A 134 -6.14 -8.78 -1.96
N ARG A 135 -7.31 -9.41 -2.06
CA ARG A 135 -7.49 -10.68 -2.80
C ARG A 135 -7.24 -10.53 -4.31
N GLN A 136 -7.63 -9.40 -4.89
CA GLN A 136 -7.40 -9.12 -6.32
C GLN A 136 -5.92 -8.82 -6.63
N ILE A 137 -5.13 -8.39 -5.65
CA ILE A 137 -3.70 -8.15 -5.87
C ILE A 137 -2.96 -9.49 -5.93
N LEU A 138 -2.07 -9.61 -6.90
CA LEU A 138 -1.18 -10.76 -7.06
C LEU A 138 -0.07 -10.67 -6.00
N ASP A 139 -0.01 -11.64 -5.09
CA ASP A 139 1.08 -11.71 -4.12
C ASP A 139 2.36 -12.17 -4.83
N GLY A 140 3.40 -11.36 -4.73
CA GLY A 140 4.71 -11.62 -5.31
C GLY A 140 5.79 -11.79 -4.26
N PRO A 141 6.82 -12.61 -4.53
CA PRO A 141 8.00 -12.64 -3.68
C PRO A 141 8.80 -11.33 -3.80
N THR A 142 9.78 -11.13 -2.93
CA THR A 142 10.53 -9.87 -2.85
C THR A 142 11.32 -9.56 -4.12
N ILE A 143 11.67 -8.28 -4.33
CA ILE A 143 12.47 -7.85 -5.49
C ILE A 143 13.79 -8.64 -5.62
N TYR A 144 14.37 -9.08 -4.49
CA TYR A 144 15.62 -9.85 -4.47
C TYR A 144 15.47 -11.22 -5.10
N THR A 145 14.34 -11.92 -4.90
CA THR A 145 14.11 -13.21 -5.56
C THR A 145 13.94 -13.04 -7.06
N TRP A 146 13.30 -11.95 -7.48
CA TRP A 146 13.21 -11.58 -8.89
C TRP A 146 14.58 -11.40 -9.53
N LEU A 147 15.43 -10.58 -8.90
CA LEU A 147 16.80 -10.37 -9.38
C LEU A 147 17.58 -11.67 -9.41
N PHE A 148 17.52 -12.48 -8.35
CA PHE A 148 18.23 -13.75 -8.28
C PHE A 148 17.82 -14.74 -9.38
N CYS A 149 16.52 -14.99 -9.53
CA CYS A 149 16.01 -15.95 -10.52
C CYS A 149 16.26 -15.47 -11.96
N VAL A 150 15.97 -14.19 -12.26
CA VAL A 150 16.15 -13.66 -13.61
C VAL A 150 17.62 -13.61 -13.98
N VAL A 151 18.48 -13.05 -13.12
CA VAL A 151 19.94 -12.98 -13.40
C VAL A 151 20.54 -14.37 -13.49
N GLY A 152 20.13 -15.31 -12.63
CA GLY A 152 20.60 -16.70 -12.68
C GLY A 152 20.25 -17.40 -13.99
N MET A 153 19.00 -17.32 -14.43
CA MET A 153 18.55 -17.92 -15.69
C MET A 153 19.18 -17.25 -16.92
N THR A 154 19.28 -15.92 -16.93
CA THR A 154 19.97 -15.18 -18.00
C THR A 154 21.46 -15.52 -18.04
N SER A 155 22.13 -15.63 -16.90
CA SER A 155 23.54 -16.03 -16.81
C SER A 155 23.78 -17.42 -17.41
N LEU A 156 22.93 -18.40 -17.07
CA LEU A 156 23.02 -19.76 -17.61
C LEU A 156 22.79 -19.80 -19.12
N PHE A 157 21.82 -19.03 -19.61
CA PHE A 157 21.57 -18.89 -21.05
C PHE A 157 22.78 -18.28 -21.78
N CYS A 158 23.30 -17.15 -21.28
CA CYS A 158 24.45 -16.48 -21.87
C CYS A 158 25.69 -17.39 -21.88
N ALA A 159 25.99 -18.07 -20.77
CA ALA A 159 27.14 -18.97 -20.68
C ALA A 159 27.00 -20.23 -21.57
N GLY A 160 25.77 -20.71 -21.79
CA GLY A 160 25.51 -21.93 -22.55
C GLY A 160 25.47 -21.74 -24.07
N PHE A 161 24.92 -20.63 -24.55
CA PHE A 161 24.51 -20.48 -25.95
C PHE A 161 25.14 -19.29 -26.70
N LEU A 162 25.68 -18.29 -26.01
CA LEU A 162 26.28 -17.13 -26.67
C LEU A 162 27.80 -17.31 -26.90
N PRO A 163 28.35 -16.66 -27.95
CA PRO A 163 29.79 -16.66 -28.19
C PRO A 163 30.55 -15.85 -27.13
N ASP A 164 31.82 -16.20 -26.91
CA ASP A 164 32.67 -15.57 -25.89
C ASP A 164 33.08 -14.15 -26.29
N MET A 165 32.27 -13.16 -25.93
CA MET A 165 32.60 -11.74 -26.08
C MET A 165 32.44 -10.98 -24.75
N GLY A 166 33.49 -10.28 -24.33
CA GLY A 166 33.47 -9.43 -23.13
C GLY A 166 33.12 -10.17 -21.84
N ILE A 167 32.12 -9.69 -21.10
CA ILE A 167 31.69 -10.20 -19.77
C ILE A 167 31.22 -11.67 -19.85
N MET A 168 30.84 -12.16 -21.03
CA MET A 168 30.38 -13.53 -21.24
C MET A 168 31.49 -14.56 -20.97
N PHE A 169 32.77 -14.20 -21.16
CA PHE A 169 33.91 -15.05 -20.81
C PHE A 169 33.97 -15.34 -19.30
N LEU A 170 33.76 -14.31 -18.48
CA LEU A 170 33.78 -14.46 -17.01
C LEU A 170 32.61 -15.33 -16.54
N LEU A 171 31.41 -15.09 -17.06
CA LEU A 171 30.21 -15.87 -16.73
C LEU A 171 30.39 -17.35 -17.11
N ARG A 172 30.96 -17.62 -18.28
CA ARG A 172 31.23 -18.97 -18.75
C ARG A 172 32.32 -19.66 -17.94
N ALA A 173 33.39 -18.95 -17.56
CA ALA A 173 34.43 -19.48 -16.68
C ALA A 173 33.86 -19.87 -15.30
N ILE A 174 32.98 -19.04 -14.72
CA ILE A 174 32.28 -19.35 -13.46
C ILE A 174 31.38 -20.59 -13.64
N CYS A 175 30.59 -20.65 -14.72
CA CYS A 175 29.73 -21.80 -14.99
C CYS A 175 30.52 -23.09 -15.21
N LEU A 176 31.65 -23.03 -15.92
CA LEU A 176 32.53 -24.19 -16.12
C LEU A 176 33.26 -24.60 -14.84
N PHE A 177 33.62 -23.65 -13.98
CA PHE A 177 34.16 -23.97 -12.66
C PHE A 177 33.15 -24.77 -11.82
N VAL A 178 31.87 -24.37 -11.85
CA VAL A 178 30.80 -25.02 -11.09
C VAL A 178 30.36 -26.34 -11.72
N PHE A 179 30.01 -26.35 -13.02
CA PHE A 179 29.40 -27.49 -13.70
C PHE A 179 30.39 -28.40 -14.44
N ARG A 180 31.67 -28.02 -14.48
CA ARG A 180 32.81 -28.72 -15.13
C ARG A 180 32.72 -28.96 -16.63
N SER A 181 31.54 -28.83 -17.25
CA SER A 181 31.32 -29.11 -18.67
C SER A 181 30.26 -28.19 -19.29
N MET A 182 30.50 -27.76 -20.52
CA MET A 182 29.56 -27.01 -21.36
C MET A 182 28.24 -27.75 -21.55
N TRP A 183 28.31 -29.06 -21.73
CA TRP A 183 27.13 -29.89 -21.96
C TRP A 183 26.27 -29.94 -20.69
N MET A 184 26.92 -30.01 -19.52
CA MET A 184 26.23 -29.98 -18.23
C MET A 184 25.54 -28.63 -18.01
N THR A 185 26.21 -27.49 -18.28
CA THR A 185 25.59 -26.16 -18.17
C THR A 185 24.35 -26.01 -19.06
N ARG A 186 24.42 -26.50 -20.31
CA ARG A 186 23.27 -26.49 -21.23
C ARG A 186 22.12 -27.37 -20.74
N LEU A 187 22.43 -28.58 -20.25
CA LEU A 187 21.42 -29.45 -19.66
C LEU A 187 20.75 -28.85 -18.44
N VAL A 188 21.53 -28.27 -17.53
CA VAL A 188 20.99 -27.60 -16.33
C VAL A 188 20.04 -26.49 -16.72
N PHE A 189 20.38 -25.67 -17.71
CA PHE A 189 19.48 -24.63 -18.23
C PHE A 189 18.18 -25.19 -18.82
N ILE A 190 18.28 -26.24 -19.65
CA ILE A 190 17.10 -26.86 -20.27
C ILE A 190 16.19 -27.49 -19.21
N ILE A 191 16.76 -28.24 -18.26
CA ILE A 191 16.01 -28.87 -17.17
C ILE A 191 15.37 -27.80 -16.29
N ALA A 192 16.11 -26.75 -15.89
CA ALA A 192 15.56 -25.66 -15.10
C ALA A 192 14.39 -24.97 -15.83
N THR A 193 14.54 -24.70 -17.13
CA THR A 193 13.46 -24.10 -17.93
C THR A 193 12.24 -25.01 -18.01
N ALA A 194 12.45 -26.32 -18.17
CA ALA A 194 11.36 -27.30 -18.18
C ALA A 194 10.63 -27.36 -16.83
N VAL A 195 11.37 -27.32 -15.71
CA VAL A 195 10.79 -27.28 -14.36
C VAL A 195 9.95 -26.01 -14.17
N HIS A 196 10.48 -24.83 -14.51
CA HIS A 196 9.73 -23.57 -14.44
C HIS A 196 8.44 -23.60 -15.27
N PHE A 197 8.48 -24.23 -16.44
CA PHE A 197 7.31 -24.37 -17.30
C PHE A 197 6.26 -25.34 -16.72
N ILE A 198 6.69 -26.49 -16.18
CA ILE A 198 5.81 -27.46 -15.51
C ILE A 198 5.17 -26.82 -14.27
N GLU A 199 5.95 -26.11 -13.45
CA GLU A 199 5.47 -25.37 -12.29
C GLU A 199 4.47 -24.27 -12.68
N ALA A 200 4.72 -23.56 -13.78
CA ALA A 200 3.80 -22.55 -14.30
C ALA A 200 2.45 -23.15 -14.74
N ILE A 201 2.46 -24.30 -15.43
CA ILE A 201 1.23 -25.02 -15.80
C ILE A 201 0.46 -25.48 -14.55
N TYR A 202 1.17 -26.06 -13.58
CA TYR A 202 0.57 -26.48 -12.33
C TYR A 202 -0.05 -25.29 -11.59
N ALA A 203 0.69 -24.18 -11.47
CA ALA A 203 0.20 -22.94 -10.87
C ALA A 203 -1.02 -22.37 -11.62
N TRP A 204 -1.05 -22.45 -12.95
CA TRP A 204 -2.21 -21.98 -13.72
C TRP A 204 -3.47 -22.81 -13.45
N TYR A 205 -3.33 -24.14 -13.39
CA TYR A 205 -4.46 -25.02 -13.09
C TYR A 205 -4.97 -24.83 -11.66
N LEU A 206 -4.05 -24.71 -10.70
CA LEU A 206 -4.38 -24.43 -9.31
C LEU A 206 -5.03 -23.05 -9.15
N ALA A 207 -4.48 -22.02 -9.82
CA ALA A 207 -5.02 -20.67 -9.77
C ALA A 207 -6.41 -20.58 -10.40
N LYS A 208 -6.74 -21.34 -11.46
CA LYS A 208 -8.13 -21.38 -11.96
C LYS A 208 -9.15 -21.84 -10.92
N ARG A 209 -8.74 -22.65 -9.94
CA ARG A 209 -9.61 -23.12 -8.85
C ARG A 209 -9.66 -22.15 -7.68
N VAL A 210 -8.52 -21.54 -7.33
CA VAL A 210 -8.36 -20.73 -6.11
C VAL A 210 -8.54 -19.23 -6.37
N ASP A 211 -7.98 -18.72 -7.47
CA ASP A 211 -7.98 -17.31 -7.85
C ASP A 211 -8.08 -17.15 -9.38
N PRO A 212 -9.29 -17.34 -9.95
CA PRO A 212 -9.49 -17.30 -11.39
C PRO A 212 -9.21 -15.92 -11.99
N VAL A 213 -9.32 -14.85 -11.19
CA VAL A 213 -9.10 -13.46 -11.64
C VAL A 213 -7.64 -13.25 -12.02
N ASN A 214 -6.71 -13.79 -11.22
CA ASN A 214 -5.27 -13.62 -11.44
C ASN A 214 -4.57 -14.82 -12.07
N ALA A 215 -5.32 -15.80 -12.60
CA ALA A 215 -4.75 -17.05 -13.09
C ALA A 215 -3.63 -16.87 -14.14
N ARG A 216 -3.73 -15.85 -15.00
CA ARG A 216 -2.67 -15.50 -15.96
C ARG A 216 -1.44 -14.86 -15.29
N GLY A 217 -1.65 -14.03 -14.27
CA GLY A 217 -0.56 -13.44 -13.48
C GLY A 217 0.25 -14.50 -12.75
N TRP A 218 -0.44 -15.45 -12.10
CA TRP A 218 0.19 -16.60 -11.43
C TRP A 218 1.00 -17.47 -12.39
N PHE A 219 0.54 -17.67 -13.63
CA PHE A 219 1.30 -18.38 -14.65
C PHE A 219 2.62 -17.68 -14.97
N TRP A 220 2.58 -16.40 -15.36
CA TRP A 220 3.78 -15.66 -15.75
C TRP A 220 4.75 -15.45 -14.59
N GLN A 221 4.24 -15.18 -13.39
CA GLN A 221 5.06 -15.04 -12.20
C GLN A 221 5.77 -16.35 -11.83
N THR A 222 5.06 -17.49 -11.92
CA THR A 222 5.64 -18.80 -11.64
C THR A 222 6.59 -19.25 -12.74
N PHE A 223 6.34 -18.87 -14.00
CA PHE A 223 7.32 -19.12 -15.06
C PHE A 223 8.64 -18.39 -14.80
N ALA A 224 8.59 -17.13 -14.35
CA ALA A 224 9.80 -16.36 -14.06
C ALA A 224 10.51 -16.79 -12.77
N LEU A 225 9.77 -17.15 -11.72
CA LEU A 225 10.30 -17.33 -10.36
C LEU A 225 10.26 -18.77 -9.85
N GLY A 226 9.65 -19.67 -10.60
CA GLY A 226 9.47 -21.08 -10.25
C GLY A 226 8.77 -21.26 -8.90
N PHE A 227 9.28 -22.21 -8.13
CA PHE A 227 8.80 -22.61 -6.81
C PHE A 227 8.55 -21.44 -5.84
N PHE A 228 9.35 -20.37 -5.90
CA PHE A 228 9.16 -19.20 -5.01
C PHE A 228 7.79 -18.56 -5.18
N SER A 229 7.29 -18.48 -6.41
CA SER A 229 5.93 -17.99 -6.69
C SER A 229 4.87 -19.03 -6.30
N LEU A 230 5.16 -20.31 -6.53
CA LEU A 230 4.24 -21.40 -6.20
C LEU A 230 3.94 -21.47 -4.70
N CYS A 231 4.91 -21.18 -3.82
CA CYS A 231 4.69 -21.11 -2.37
C CYS A 231 3.59 -20.12 -1.98
N PHE A 232 3.52 -18.95 -2.63
CA PHE A 232 2.48 -17.96 -2.35
C PHE A 232 1.11 -18.44 -2.79
N LEU A 233 1.02 -19.06 -3.97
CA LEU A 233 -0.23 -19.65 -4.45
C LEU A 233 -0.70 -20.81 -3.57
N LEU A 234 0.21 -21.66 -3.11
CA LEU A 234 -0.10 -22.76 -2.17
C LEU A 234 -0.55 -22.24 -0.81
N LYS A 235 0.02 -21.13 -0.33
CA LYS A 235 -0.46 -20.47 0.89
C LYS A 235 -1.89 -19.94 0.69
N ARG A 236 -2.15 -19.26 -0.42
CA ARG A 236 -3.49 -18.74 -0.79
C ARG A 236 -4.51 -19.86 -0.97
N ALA A 237 -4.09 -21.06 -1.38
CA ALA A 237 -4.96 -22.23 -1.52
C ALA A 237 -5.32 -22.91 -0.18
N ARG A 238 -4.61 -22.60 0.91
CA ARG A 238 -4.87 -23.14 2.25
C ARG A 238 -5.75 -22.24 3.10
N GLU A 239 -5.89 -20.96 2.72
CA GLU A 239 -6.78 -19.97 3.34
C GLU A 239 -8.21 -20.12 2.84
#